data_AF-A0A3B9AHC8-F1
#
_entry.id   AF-A0A3B9AHC8-F1
#
_cell.length_a   1.000
_cell.length_b   1.000
_cell.length_c   1.000
_cell.angle_alpha   90.00
_cell.angle_beta   90.00
_cell.angle_gamma   90.00
#
_symmetry.space_group_name_H-M   'P 1'
#
loop_
_entity.id
_entity.type
_entity.pdbx_description
1 polymer ?
#
loop_
_entity_poly.entity_id
_entity_poly.type
_entity_poly.pdbx_seq_one_letter_code
_entity_poly.pdbx_strand_id
1 'polypeptide(L)'
;MNTIRQIYYSFPVRLVVLHLRSHLILLIVWLILASFSAGLAGRFFGMHYLMLTPEYHGLVNFWSFLLSGIAFGALVMVWHLTTYLLCSNRFPFLATLGAPFTKYSINNSLIPLSFLAVWLTCTIWFQWHDELTSTGEIIWNITGFVLGALVITGLFAAYFHLTNKDLDSFNWTPRLGGRVLFRQRLPSVQDIQIGVTRWRVDTYLTERGHPRLVRSVSHYDPQVLEQVFRQNHWNAVVVLIVALFLLMAQGIFMEKSWARIPAGATIYLLSSIVMALYGAIRFWFRQWGTAVFLGLIFTVNLLTGWGLFNYRNRAYGLDYSRENKAPYAYKEFEKMATPAHIRADKAATQKILENWLEKNRTPENPKPKLVLICVSGGGHRAALWTMQTLQKADIATGGKLLRQSALITGASGGLLGAAHVREAMLRYAQGDPLTPQDPALLEDMGKDLLNAISFGVVANDLFFPISSFTSGNFSYRKDRGYLFEHQLNENTRGFFSRKLSEYRQPEQEALIPMLIASPFILNDGRRLLISPQGVSYLMQPNAGKLAAQVEIDGIDFGRFFATQQADSLAFSSAMRMNCTYPFIMPNVWLPTQPSVEALDAGFRDNYGIGLAVRFAHVFKSMLGNF
;
A
#
# COMPACT_ATOMS: atom_id res chain seq x y z
N MET A 1 4.84 15.31 48.84
CA MET A 1 4.15 14.01 48.64
C MET A 1 2.68 14.13 48.21
N ASN A 2 1.92 15.16 48.64
CA ASN A 2 0.49 15.29 48.28
C ASN A 2 0.22 15.54 46.78
N THR A 3 1.04 16.34 46.09
CA THR A 3 0.82 16.68 44.66
C THR A 3 1.03 15.49 43.73
N ILE A 4 2.08 14.70 43.96
CA ILE A 4 2.36 13.48 43.16
C ILE A 4 1.24 12.45 43.33
N ARG A 5 0.73 12.30 44.56
CA ARG A 5 -0.42 11.45 44.84
C ARG A 5 -1.66 11.95 44.10
N GLN A 6 -1.97 13.24 44.16
CA GLN A 6 -3.11 13.83 43.44
C GLN A 6 -3.02 13.64 41.91
N ILE A 7 -1.83 13.78 41.33
CA ILE A 7 -1.61 13.54 39.89
C ILE A 7 -1.81 12.06 39.55
N TYR A 8 -1.26 11.14 40.35
CA TYR A 8 -1.39 9.70 40.11
C TYR A 8 -2.84 9.18 40.25
N TYR A 9 -3.61 9.75 41.17
CA TYR A 9 -5.04 9.42 41.36
C TYR A 9 -5.97 10.26 40.47
N SER A 10 -5.44 11.08 39.57
CA SER A 10 -6.25 11.77 38.56
C SER A 10 -6.77 10.80 37.51
N PHE A 11 -7.97 11.06 37.00
CA PHE A 11 -8.63 10.19 36.04
C PHE A 11 -7.81 9.97 34.75
N PRO A 12 -7.16 10.99 34.14
CA PRO A 12 -6.34 10.78 32.95
C PRO A 12 -5.17 9.82 33.17
N VAL A 13 -4.43 9.99 34.27
CA VAL A 13 -3.29 9.13 34.60
C VAL A 13 -3.75 7.72 34.91
N ARG A 14 -4.87 7.57 35.63
CA ARG A 14 -5.47 6.27 35.93
C ARG A 14 -5.90 5.52 34.67
N LEU A 15 -6.43 6.21 33.67
CA LEU A 15 -6.77 5.61 32.38
C LEU A 15 -5.52 5.11 31.64
N VAL A 16 -4.44 5.88 31.61
CA VAL A 16 -3.17 5.45 30.99
C VAL A 16 -2.62 4.20 31.66
N VAL A 17 -2.57 4.18 33.00
CA VAL A 17 -2.14 2.99 33.76
C VAL A 17 -3.04 1.78 33.48
N LEU A 18 -4.34 1.99 33.34
CA LEU A 18 -5.29 0.94 32.98
C LEU A 18 -5.02 0.38 31.58
N HIS A 19 -4.77 1.25 30.61
CA HIS A 19 -4.47 0.86 29.22
C HIS A 19 -3.18 0.06 29.13
N LEU A 20 -2.12 0.50 29.81
CA LEU A 20 -0.84 -0.22 29.89
C LEU A 20 -1.01 -1.61 30.51
N ARG A 21 -1.91 -1.76 31.49
CA ARG A 21 -2.15 -3.04 32.13
C ARG A 21 -3.01 -4.00 31.30
N SER A 22 -4.05 -3.50 30.63
CA SER A 22 -5.15 -4.34 30.12
C SER A 22 -5.40 -4.25 28.62
N HIS A 23 -4.86 -3.24 27.94
CA HIS A 23 -5.19 -2.90 26.55
C HIS A 23 -3.94 -2.69 25.68
N LEU A 24 -2.91 -3.50 25.88
CA LEU A 24 -1.63 -3.41 25.16
C LEU A 24 -1.79 -3.42 23.63
N ILE A 25 -2.70 -4.22 23.08
CA ILE A 25 -2.94 -4.26 21.62
C ILE A 25 -3.38 -2.90 21.08
N LEU A 26 -4.27 -2.19 21.79
CA LEU A 26 -4.70 -0.85 21.36
C LEU A 26 -3.55 0.16 21.45
N LEU A 27 -2.67 0.03 22.44
CA LEU A 27 -1.47 0.87 22.56
C LEU A 27 -0.44 0.59 21.46
N ILE A 28 -0.27 -0.67 21.07
CA ILE A 28 0.62 -1.07 19.97
C ILE A 28 0.20 -0.38 18.67
N VAL A 29 -1.10 -0.24 18.39
CA VAL A 29 -1.57 0.51 17.21
C VAL A 29 -1.08 1.95 17.23
N TRP A 30 -1.21 2.67 18.36
CA TRP A 30 -0.69 4.03 18.50
C TRP A 30 0.84 4.10 18.37
N LEU A 31 1.56 3.12 18.93
CA LEU A 31 3.02 3.05 18.82
C LEU A 31 3.48 2.80 17.38
N ILE A 32 2.79 1.95 16.63
CA ILE A 32 3.07 1.72 15.20
C ILE A 32 2.85 3.00 14.41
N LEU A 33 1.73 3.69 14.63
CA LEU A 33 1.46 4.97 13.96
C LEU A 33 2.53 6.01 14.29
N ALA A 34 2.89 6.17 15.57
CA ALA A 34 3.96 7.07 15.99
C ALA A 34 5.32 6.69 15.36
N SER A 35 5.61 5.40 15.26
CA SER A 35 6.85 4.89 14.65
C SER A 35 6.90 5.16 13.15
N PHE A 36 5.78 5.07 12.44
CA PHE A 36 5.69 5.46 11.03
C PHE A 36 5.89 6.97 10.87
N SER A 37 5.18 7.80 11.65
CA SER A 37 5.32 9.25 11.60
C SER A 37 6.72 9.73 11.97
N ALA A 38 7.38 9.11 12.94
CA ALA A 38 8.75 9.42 13.33
C ALA A 38 9.83 8.81 12.40
N GLY A 39 9.44 7.95 11.46
CA GLY A 39 10.37 7.28 10.55
C GLY A 39 11.23 6.19 11.20
N LEU A 40 10.88 5.75 12.42
CA LEU A 40 11.52 4.63 13.13
C LEU A 40 11.18 3.29 12.48
N ALA A 41 10.01 3.20 11.86
CA ALA A 41 9.56 2.04 11.10
C ALA A 41 9.00 2.47 9.74
N GLY A 42 9.11 1.61 8.73
CA GLY A 42 8.46 1.83 7.43
C GLY A 42 9.04 2.95 6.55
N ARG A 43 10.12 3.63 6.96
CA ARG A 43 10.76 4.72 6.18
C ARG A 43 11.24 4.25 4.80
N PHE A 44 11.82 3.06 4.73
CA PHE A 44 12.26 2.45 3.46
C PHE A 44 11.10 2.18 2.49
N PHE A 45 9.91 1.88 3.03
CA PHE A 45 8.69 1.58 2.25
C PHE A 45 7.86 2.82 1.91
N GLY A 46 8.29 4.01 2.32
CA GLY A 46 7.56 5.25 2.05
C GLY A 46 6.53 5.65 3.12
N MET A 47 6.27 4.81 4.12
CA MET A 47 5.19 5.02 5.11
C MET A 47 5.34 6.32 5.90
N HIS A 48 6.58 6.71 6.20
CA HIS A 48 6.88 7.99 6.85
C HIS A 48 6.36 9.17 6.03
N TYR A 49 6.66 9.20 4.73
CA TYR A 49 6.25 10.27 3.83
C TYR A 49 4.73 10.30 3.67
N LEU A 50 4.08 9.15 3.44
CA LEU A 50 2.62 9.05 3.33
C LEU A 50 1.86 9.62 4.54
N MET A 51 2.46 9.53 5.73
CA MET A 51 1.87 10.03 6.98
C MET A 51 2.07 11.53 7.18
N LEU A 52 3.15 12.10 6.64
CA LEU A 52 3.53 13.51 6.88
C LEU A 52 3.11 14.44 5.74
N THR A 53 3.04 13.93 4.50
CA THR A 53 2.70 14.66 3.28
C THR A 53 1.47 14.02 2.63
N PRO A 54 0.27 14.23 3.21
CA PRO A 54 -0.94 13.67 2.62
C PRO A 54 -1.19 14.31 1.25
N GLU A 55 -1.35 13.48 0.23
CA GLU A 55 -1.65 13.92 -1.14
C GLU A 55 -3.13 13.66 -1.48
N TYR A 56 -3.76 14.65 -2.09
CA TYR A 56 -5.09 14.53 -2.69
C TYR A 56 -5.11 15.23 -4.05
N HIS A 57 -5.50 14.49 -5.11
CA HIS A 57 -5.45 14.94 -6.51
C HIS A 57 -4.08 15.45 -6.98
N GLY A 58 -2.99 14.77 -6.61
CA GLY A 58 -1.65 15.19 -7.05
C GLY A 58 -1.10 16.41 -6.32
N LEU A 59 -1.79 16.92 -5.30
CA LEU A 59 -1.41 18.11 -4.55
C LEU A 59 -1.31 17.80 -3.05
N VAL A 60 -0.33 18.42 -2.39
CA VAL A 60 -0.18 18.43 -0.93
C VAL A 60 -0.60 19.83 -0.46
N ASN A 61 -1.80 19.95 0.10
CA ASN A 61 -2.38 21.24 0.45
C ASN A 61 -3.37 21.11 1.62
N PHE A 62 -3.97 22.23 2.02
CA PHE A 62 -5.01 22.31 3.05
C PHE A 62 -6.07 21.20 2.97
N TRP A 63 -6.60 20.90 1.78
CA TRP A 63 -7.66 19.90 1.61
C TRP A 63 -7.15 18.48 1.89
N SER A 64 -5.92 18.19 1.48
CA SER A 64 -5.26 16.90 1.71
C SER A 64 -4.99 16.69 3.20
N PHE A 65 -4.54 17.74 3.89
CA PHE A 65 -4.39 17.74 5.33
C PHE A 65 -5.75 17.66 6.05
N LEU A 66 -6.78 18.35 5.57
CA LEU A 66 -8.13 18.32 6.14
C LEU A 66 -8.75 16.91 6.09
N LEU A 67 -8.65 16.22 4.95
CA LEU A 67 -9.13 14.84 4.83
C LEU A 67 -8.38 13.89 5.78
N SER A 68 -7.06 14.06 5.90
CA SER A 68 -6.24 13.30 6.85
C SER A 68 -6.59 13.62 8.30
N GLY A 69 -6.90 14.87 8.60
CA GLY A 69 -7.41 15.32 9.89
C GLY A 69 -8.76 14.71 10.25
N ILE A 70 -9.69 14.63 9.29
CA ILE A 70 -10.97 13.93 9.47
C ILE A 70 -10.75 12.46 9.82
N ALA A 71 -9.88 11.76 9.08
CA ALA A 71 -9.58 10.36 9.37
C ALA A 71 -8.90 10.18 10.74
N PHE A 72 -7.99 11.08 11.11
CA PHE A 72 -7.37 11.10 12.43
C PHE A 72 -8.41 11.34 13.54
N GLY A 73 -9.29 12.32 13.40
CA GLY A 73 -10.36 12.57 14.37
C GLY A 73 -11.32 11.38 14.50
N ALA A 74 -11.62 10.69 13.39
CA ALA A 74 -12.37 9.43 13.43
C ALA A 74 -11.63 8.34 14.24
N LEU A 75 -10.33 8.18 14.06
CA LEU A 75 -9.49 7.26 14.85
C LEU A 75 -9.53 7.61 16.35
N VAL A 76 -9.40 8.89 16.70
CA VAL A 76 -9.51 9.37 18.09
C VAL A 76 -10.86 8.99 18.70
N MET A 77 -11.94 9.18 17.94
CA MET A 77 -13.29 8.84 18.39
C MET A 77 -13.48 7.33 18.54
N VAL A 78 -12.97 6.52 17.61
CA VAL A 78 -13.00 5.06 17.71
C VAL A 78 -12.20 4.57 18.92
N TRP A 79 -11.06 5.18 19.21
CA TRP A 79 -10.30 4.94 20.43
C TRP A 79 -11.14 5.21 21.68
N HIS A 80 -11.78 6.38 21.76
CA HIS A 80 -12.63 6.75 22.89
C HIS A 80 -13.84 5.82 23.06
N LEU A 81 -14.53 5.48 21.97
CA LEU A 81 -15.68 4.56 22.00
C LEU A 81 -15.27 3.16 22.43
N THR A 82 -14.20 2.64 21.84
CA THR A 82 -13.69 1.29 22.15
C THR A 82 -13.25 1.18 23.60
N THR A 83 -12.48 2.15 24.09
CA THR A 83 -12.00 2.12 25.47
C THR A 83 -13.11 2.40 26.48
N TYR A 84 -14.09 3.26 26.14
CA TYR A 84 -15.30 3.44 26.95
C TYR A 84 -16.08 2.13 27.08
N LEU A 85 -16.29 1.40 25.97
CA LEU A 85 -16.94 0.09 25.95
C LEU A 85 -16.25 -0.92 26.89
N LEU A 86 -14.92 -0.91 26.93
CA LEU A 86 -14.13 -1.88 27.70
C LEU A 86 -13.93 -1.48 29.17
N CYS A 87 -13.92 -0.19 29.48
CA CYS A 87 -13.49 0.34 30.78
C CYS A 87 -14.58 1.04 31.59
N SER A 88 -15.70 1.45 30.98
CA SER A 88 -16.74 2.26 31.64
C SER A 88 -17.27 1.62 32.92
N ASN A 89 -17.41 0.29 32.94
CA ASN A 89 -17.86 -0.47 34.11
C ASN A 89 -16.93 -0.38 35.33
N ARG A 90 -15.64 -0.04 35.15
CA ARG A 90 -14.65 0.12 36.24
C ARG A 90 -14.74 1.48 36.91
N PHE A 91 -15.45 2.42 36.29
CA PHE A 91 -15.59 3.81 36.73
C PHE A 91 -17.08 4.20 36.88
N PRO A 92 -17.80 3.65 37.89
CA PRO A 92 -19.24 3.90 38.05
C PRO A 92 -19.60 5.37 38.26
N PHE A 93 -18.66 6.20 38.74
CA PHE A 93 -18.88 7.63 38.96
C PHE A 93 -19.23 8.38 37.68
N LEU A 94 -18.81 7.88 36.51
CA LEU A 94 -19.13 8.49 35.22
C LEU A 94 -20.63 8.61 35.01
N ALA A 95 -21.41 7.62 35.44
CA ALA A 95 -22.86 7.60 35.25
C ALA A 95 -23.61 8.60 36.14
N THR A 96 -22.94 9.22 37.13
CA THR A 96 -23.50 10.33 37.93
C THR A 96 -23.27 11.70 37.29
N LEU A 97 -22.56 11.76 36.17
CA LEU A 97 -22.20 12.99 35.47
C LEU A 97 -23.07 13.12 34.22
N GLY A 98 -23.58 14.34 33.94
CA GLY A 98 -24.16 14.64 32.63
C GLY A 98 -23.13 14.43 31.51
N ALA A 99 -23.54 13.98 30.32
CA ALA A 99 -22.63 13.66 29.21
C ALA A 99 -21.42 12.77 29.62
N PRO A 100 -21.64 11.55 30.14
CA PRO A 100 -20.60 10.69 30.70
C PRO A 100 -19.50 10.32 29.69
N PHE A 101 -19.90 10.12 28.43
CA PHE A 101 -18.98 9.81 27.34
C PHE A 101 -18.03 10.99 27.04
N THR A 102 -18.54 12.21 26.94
CA THR A 102 -17.71 13.41 26.68
C THR A 102 -16.65 13.61 27.75
N LYS A 103 -17.03 13.51 29.03
CA LYS A 103 -16.09 13.62 30.14
C LYS A 103 -15.06 12.48 30.14
N TYR A 104 -15.48 11.26 29.79
CA TYR A 104 -14.55 10.16 29.60
C TYR A 104 -13.54 10.46 28.49
N SER A 105 -14.00 10.92 27.33
CA SER A 105 -13.15 11.22 26.17
C SER A 105 -12.09 12.26 26.52
N ILE A 106 -12.45 13.39 27.13
CA ILE A 106 -11.51 14.44 27.56
C ILE A 106 -10.41 13.87 28.45
N ASN A 107 -10.76 13.05 29.43
CA ASN A 107 -9.79 12.46 30.35
C ASN A 107 -8.99 11.33 29.70
N ASN A 108 -9.50 10.74 28.61
CA ASN A 108 -8.86 9.65 27.87
C ASN A 108 -8.05 10.15 26.65
N SER A 109 -7.89 11.47 26.47
CA SER A 109 -7.22 12.06 25.31
C SER A 109 -5.70 12.10 25.42
N LEU A 110 -5.09 11.73 26.55
CA LEU A 110 -3.63 11.87 26.73
C LEU A 110 -2.82 11.10 25.67
N ILE A 111 -3.21 9.86 25.35
CA ILE A 111 -2.53 9.04 24.33
C ILE A 111 -2.69 9.65 22.92
N PRO A 112 -3.91 9.93 22.43
CA PRO A 112 -4.07 10.61 21.14
C PRO A 112 -3.37 11.96 21.04
N LEU A 113 -3.38 12.77 22.10
CA LEU A 113 -2.67 14.06 22.14
C LEU A 113 -1.16 13.89 22.11
N SER A 114 -0.62 12.86 22.77
CA SER A 114 0.81 12.54 22.71
C SER A 114 1.22 12.16 21.29
N PHE A 115 0.42 11.34 20.60
CA PHE A 115 0.64 11.03 19.19
C PHE A 115 0.55 12.28 18.31
N LEU A 116 -0.47 13.13 18.51
CA LEU A 116 -0.64 14.37 17.77
C LEU A 116 0.58 15.28 17.92
N ALA A 117 1.13 15.40 19.12
CA ALA A 117 2.35 16.17 19.35
C ALA A 117 3.54 15.62 18.55
N VAL A 118 3.76 14.30 18.59
CA VAL A 118 4.81 13.64 17.79
C VAL A 118 4.59 13.89 16.30
N TRP A 119 3.37 13.68 15.80
CA TRP A 119 3.04 13.89 14.40
C TRP A 119 3.23 15.35 13.97
N LEU A 120 2.79 16.32 14.78
CA LEU A 120 2.98 17.75 14.53
C LEU A 120 4.46 18.12 14.46
N THR A 121 5.28 17.64 15.40
CA THR A 121 6.72 17.89 15.36
C THR A 121 7.35 17.30 14.10
N CYS A 122 6.99 16.06 13.73
CA CYS A 122 7.52 15.42 12.54
C CYS A 122 7.08 16.10 11.24
N THR A 123 5.79 16.46 11.08
CA THR A 123 5.31 17.11 9.85
C THR A 123 5.84 18.53 9.68
N ILE A 124 5.93 19.31 10.78
CA ILE A 124 6.54 20.66 10.74
C ILE A 124 8.01 20.55 10.34
N TRP A 125 8.74 19.63 10.97
CA TRP A 125 10.15 19.41 10.65
C TRP A 125 10.33 18.99 9.19
N PHE A 126 9.52 18.05 8.72
CA PHE A 126 9.59 17.53 7.36
C PHE A 126 9.29 18.60 6.30
N GLN A 127 8.17 19.33 6.45
CA GLN A 127 7.82 20.40 5.51
C GLN A 127 8.88 21.51 5.49
N TRP A 128 9.47 21.85 6.64
CA TRP A 128 10.48 22.91 6.73
C TRP A 128 11.86 22.46 6.23
N HIS A 129 12.31 21.26 6.58
CA HIS A 129 13.67 20.77 6.30
C HIS A 129 13.78 20.05 4.96
N ASP A 130 12.84 19.17 4.64
CA ASP A 130 12.91 18.29 3.46
C ASP A 130 12.16 18.89 2.25
N GLU A 131 10.98 19.48 2.44
CA GLU A 131 10.18 20.08 1.34
C GLU A 131 10.51 21.55 1.09
N LEU A 132 11.22 22.21 2.00
CA LEU A 132 11.57 23.64 1.96
C LEU A 132 10.32 24.54 1.80
N THR A 133 9.20 24.11 2.37
CA THR A 133 7.91 24.80 2.30
C THR A 133 7.93 26.09 3.13
N SER A 134 7.20 27.11 2.66
CA SER A 134 7.11 28.39 3.36
C SER A 134 6.37 28.25 4.70
N THR A 135 6.78 29.01 5.72
CA THR A 135 6.15 28.97 7.06
C THR A 135 4.64 29.23 7.02
N GLY A 136 4.18 30.14 6.15
CA GLY A 136 2.76 30.44 5.99
C GLY A 136 1.96 29.25 5.47
N GLU A 137 2.51 28.53 4.50
CA GLU A 137 1.89 27.33 3.94
C GLU A 137 1.90 26.16 4.93
N ILE A 138 2.96 26.00 5.72
CA ILE A 138 3.01 25.02 6.82
C ILE A 138 1.88 25.26 7.82
N ILE A 139 1.69 26.52 8.26
CA ILE A 139 0.60 26.89 9.17
C ILE A 139 -0.77 26.61 8.53
N TRP A 140 -0.92 26.90 7.23
CA TRP A 140 -2.14 26.65 6.48
C TRP A 140 -2.48 25.15 6.42
N ASN A 141 -1.50 24.32 6.08
CA ASN A 141 -1.63 22.86 6.03
C ASN A 141 -2.01 22.27 7.41
N ILE A 142 -1.32 22.69 8.47
CA ILE A 142 -1.61 22.24 9.85
C ILE A 142 -3.00 22.68 10.29
N THR A 143 -3.41 23.89 9.94
CA THR A 143 -4.77 24.38 10.23
C THR A 143 -5.82 23.50 9.54
N GLY A 144 -5.57 23.08 8.31
CA GLY A 144 -6.43 22.11 7.61
C GLY A 144 -6.58 20.81 8.38
N PHE A 145 -5.48 20.22 8.83
CA PHE A 145 -5.50 18.98 9.62
C PHE A 145 -6.26 19.13 10.95
N VAL A 146 -5.96 20.18 11.71
CA VAL A 146 -6.62 20.43 13.01
C VAL A 146 -8.11 20.70 12.80
N LEU A 147 -8.47 21.50 11.80
CA LEU A 147 -9.87 21.77 11.46
C LEU A 147 -10.61 20.48 11.08
N GLY A 148 -10.01 19.63 10.24
CA GLY A 148 -10.60 18.34 9.87
C GLY A 148 -10.87 17.45 11.09
N ALA A 149 -9.91 17.36 12.01
CA ALA A 149 -10.07 16.59 13.25
C ALA A 149 -11.14 17.18 14.17
N LEU A 150 -11.23 18.50 14.29
CA LEU A 150 -12.25 19.18 15.09
C LEU A 150 -13.66 19.02 14.48
N VAL A 151 -13.79 19.15 13.16
CA VAL A 151 -15.08 19.00 12.46
C VAL A 151 -15.66 17.62 12.70
N ILE A 152 -14.90 16.55 12.46
CA ILE A 152 -15.41 15.19 12.63
C ILE A 152 -15.71 14.87 14.10
N THR A 153 -14.87 15.33 15.03
CA THR A 153 -15.08 15.16 16.47
C THR A 153 -16.33 15.92 16.93
N GLY A 154 -16.54 17.13 16.41
CA GLY A 154 -17.74 17.94 16.66
C GLY A 154 -19.01 17.28 16.11
N LEU A 155 -18.96 16.71 14.91
CA LEU A 155 -20.07 15.94 14.34
C LEU A 155 -20.44 14.74 15.21
N PHE A 156 -19.45 13.97 15.68
CA PHE A 156 -19.71 12.88 16.61
C PHE A 156 -20.25 13.38 17.96
N ALA A 157 -19.69 14.45 18.51
CA ALA A 157 -20.18 15.05 19.75
C ALA A 157 -21.64 15.51 19.61
N ALA A 158 -22.00 16.14 18.49
CA ALA A 158 -23.38 16.54 18.18
C ALA A 158 -24.30 15.32 18.06
N TYR A 159 -23.87 14.27 17.34
CA TYR A 159 -24.63 13.02 17.25
C TYR A 159 -24.89 12.41 18.62
N PHE A 160 -23.88 12.32 19.49
CA PHE A 160 -24.04 11.79 20.84
C PHE A 160 -24.90 12.69 21.73
N HIS A 161 -24.80 14.01 21.59
CA HIS A 161 -25.67 14.94 22.31
C HIS A 161 -27.14 14.79 21.92
N LEU A 162 -27.44 14.53 20.64
CA LEU A 162 -28.80 14.34 20.15
C LEU A 162 -29.37 12.95 20.49
N THR A 163 -28.52 11.92 20.53
CA THR A 163 -28.95 10.50 20.63
C THR A 163 -28.88 9.96 22.07
N ASN A 164 -28.03 10.54 22.92
CA ASN A 164 -27.91 10.14 24.32
C ASN A 164 -28.93 10.92 25.16
N LYS A 165 -29.85 10.19 25.76
CA LYS A 165 -30.85 10.73 26.68
C LYS A 165 -30.26 10.78 28.09
N ASP A 166 -30.38 11.92 28.77
CA ASP A 166 -29.98 12.06 30.17
C ASP A 166 -30.93 11.27 31.10
N LEU A 167 -30.42 10.92 32.30
CA LEU A 167 -31.14 10.17 33.34
C LEU A 167 -32.55 10.71 33.61
N ASP A 168 -32.74 12.02 33.52
CA ASP A 168 -34.00 12.71 33.84
C ASP A 168 -35.10 12.53 32.77
N SER A 169 -34.77 11.92 31.61
CA SER A 169 -35.71 11.69 30.51
C SER A 169 -36.24 10.25 30.41
N PHE A 170 -35.79 9.35 31.30
CA PHE A 170 -36.28 7.98 31.38
C PHE A 170 -37.54 7.91 32.27
N ASN A 171 -38.72 8.06 31.64
CA ASN A 171 -39.98 7.69 32.30
C ASN A 171 -40.06 6.17 32.43
N TRP A 172 -40.12 5.72 33.68
CA TRP A 172 -40.15 4.32 34.07
C TRP A 172 -41.45 3.65 33.61
N THR A 173 -41.38 2.85 32.54
CA THR A 173 -42.44 1.90 32.18
C THR A 173 -41.79 0.53 31.91
N PRO A 174 -42.08 -0.50 32.74
CA PRO A 174 -41.49 -1.81 32.55
C PRO A 174 -42.12 -2.49 31.33
N ARG A 175 -41.39 -2.54 30.20
CA ARG A 175 -41.77 -3.40 29.08
C ARG A 175 -41.26 -4.82 29.35
N LEU A 176 -42.20 -5.71 29.69
CA LEU A 176 -41.96 -7.15 29.66
C LEU A 176 -41.73 -7.63 28.22
N GLY A 177 -40.66 -8.41 28.02
CA GLY A 177 -40.61 -9.40 26.95
C GLY A 177 -40.08 -8.94 25.60
N GLY A 178 -38.77 -8.73 25.50
CA GLY A 178 -38.03 -8.87 24.24
C GLY A 178 -37.01 -10.00 24.38
N ARG A 179 -37.26 -11.17 23.79
CA ARG A 179 -36.27 -12.26 23.74
C ARG A 179 -35.17 -11.87 22.75
N VAL A 180 -34.03 -11.41 23.27
CA VAL A 180 -32.79 -11.25 22.51
C VAL A 180 -32.01 -12.55 22.59
N LEU A 181 -31.48 -13.03 21.46
CA LEU A 181 -30.77 -14.31 21.30
C LEU A 181 -29.53 -14.50 22.18
N PHE A 182 -29.02 -13.46 22.85
CA PHE A 182 -27.90 -13.54 23.78
C PHE A 182 -28.19 -12.82 25.10
N ARG A 183 -28.57 -13.59 26.13
CA ARG A 183 -28.82 -13.10 27.48
C ARG A 183 -27.48 -12.90 28.20
N GLN A 184 -26.86 -11.73 28.05
CA GLN A 184 -25.65 -11.37 28.78
C GLN A 184 -25.97 -11.08 30.25
N ARG A 185 -25.25 -11.71 31.19
CA ARG A 185 -25.13 -11.22 32.57
C ARG A 185 -24.09 -10.11 32.58
N LEU A 186 -24.54 -8.86 32.59
CA LEU A 186 -23.75 -7.73 33.11
C LEU A 186 -23.37 -8.05 34.58
N PRO A 187 -22.23 -7.55 35.10
CA PRO A 187 -21.79 -7.84 36.47
C PRO A 187 -22.93 -7.60 37.45
N SER A 188 -23.12 -8.51 38.41
CA SER A 188 -24.31 -8.49 39.25
C SER A 188 -24.34 -7.23 40.11
N VAL A 189 -25.54 -6.79 40.46
CA VAL A 189 -25.80 -5.65 41.36
C VAL A 189 -24.95 -5.70 42.64
N GLN A 190 -24.66 -6.91 43.13
CA GLN A 190 -23.82 -7.14 44.31
C GLN A 190 -22.32 -6.87 44.03
N ASP A 191 -21.80 -7.19 42.84
CA ASP A 191 -20.38 -6.95 42.48
C ASP A 191 -20.04 -5.45 42.36
N ILE A 192 -21.03 -4.63 41.97
CA ILE A 192 -20.93 -3.17 41.88
C ILE A 192 -21.01 -2.52 43.27
N GLN A 193 -21.79 -3.11 44.19
CA GLN A 193 -21.96 -2.67 45.58
C GLN A 193 -20.75 -3.03 46.47
N ILE A 194 -20.12 -4.20 46.29
CA ILE A 194 -18.99 -4.68 47.11
C ILE A 194 -17.66 -3.99 46.72
N GLY A 195 -17.60 -3.29 45.58
CA GLY A 195 -16.44 -2.45 45.22
C GLY A 195 -15.20 -3.19 44.73
N VAL A 196 -15.28 -4.51 44.50
CA VAL A 196 -14.14 -5.39 44.14
C VAL A 196 -13.49 -5.02 42.79
N THR A 197 -14.20 -4.30 41.91
CA THR A 197 -13.72 -3.88 40.58
C THR A 197 -13.45 -2.38 40.45
N ARG A 198 -13.68 -1.57 41.50
CA ARG A 198 -13.57 -0.10 41.44
C ARG A 198 -12.11 0.35 41.48
N TRP A 199 -11.67 1.02 40.42
CA TRP A 199 -10.39 1.72 40.43
C TRP A 199 -10.53 3.05 41.15
N ARG A 200 -9.65 3.30 42.13
CA ARG A 200 -9.66 4.57 42.88
C ARG A 200 -9.24 5.74 41.97
N VAL A 201 -10.14 6.70 41.82
CA VAL A 201 -9.96 7.97 41.12
C VAL A 201 -10.43 9.07 42.05
N ASP A 202 -9.55 10.04 42.31
CA ASP A 202 -9.81 11.11 43.27
C ASP A 202 -10.29 12.40 42.54
N THR A 203 -9.76 12.67 41.34
CA THR A 203 -10.10 13.86 40.53
C THR A 203 -10.34 13.52 39.06
N TYR A 204 -11.20 14.26 38.38
CA TYR A 204 -11.43 14.18 36.93
C TYR A 204 -11.50 15.58 36.30
N LEU A 205 -11.17 15.68 35.00
CA LEU A 205 -11.30 16.93 34.24
C LEU A 205 -12.72 17.12 33.70
N THR A 206 -13.23 18.33 33.86
CA THR A 206 -14.54 18.78 33.32
C THR A 206 -14.43 19.28 31.87
N GLU A 207 -15.56 19.62 31.23
CA GLU A 207 -15.59 20.18 29.87
C GLU A 207 -14.77 21.46 29.72
N ARG A 208 -14.58 22.21 30.82
CA ARG A 208 -13.79 23.44 30.87
C ARG A 208 -12.32 23.20 31.25
N GLY A 209 -11.88 21.95 31.34
CA GLY A 209 -10.52 21.59 31.74
C GLY A 209 -10.21 21.76 33.24
N HIS A 210 -11.19 22.14 34.07
CA HIS A 210 -10.98 22.24 35.51
C HIS A 210 -11.06 20.87 36.20
N PRO A 211 -10.14 20.58 37.14
CA PRO A 211 -10.21 19.37 37.97
C PRO A 211 -11.37 19.47 38.97
N ARG A 212 -12.18 18.41 39.08
CA ARG A 212 -13.22 18.26 40.10
C ARG A 212 -13.07 16.93 40.84
N LEU A 213 -13.53 16.91 42.09
CA LEU A 213 -13.54 15.71 42.93
C LEU A 213 -14.64 14.75 42.49
N VAL A 214 -14.31 13.45 42.52
CA VAL A 214 -15.28 12.39 42.26
C VAL A 214 -16.28 12.29 43.41
N ARG A 215 -17.58 12.26 43.11
CA ARG A 215 -18.65 12.08 44.10
C ARG A 215 -18.96 10.59 44.32
N SER A 216 -19.39 10.23 45.53
CA SER A 216 -19.75 8.85 45.86
C SER A 216 -21.01 8.41 45.11
N VAL A 217 -20.97 7.19 44.57
CA VAL A 217 -22.03 6.55 43.77
C VAL A 217 -22.90 5.62 44.63
N SER A 218 -22.71 5.62 45.95
CA SER A 218 -23.38 4.67 46.88
C SER A 218 -24.90 4.80 46.98
N HIS A 219 -25.52 5.78 46.31
CA HIS A 219 -26.93 6.15 46.48
C HIS A 219 -27.81 5.93 45.23
N TYR A 220 -27.28 5.42 44.12
CA TYR A 220 -28.03 5.21 42.86
C TYR A 220 -28.38 3.73 42.62
N ASP A 221 -29.58 3.47 42.08
CA ASP A 221 -30.04 2.12 41.73
C ASP A 221 -29.18 1.52 40.60
N PRO A 222 -28.51 0.38 40.83
CA PRO A 222 -27.65 -0.29 39.85
C PRO A 222 -28.32 -0.61 38.51
N GLN A 223 -29.64 -0.80 38.48
CA GLN A 223 -30.38 -1.07 37.24
C GLN A 223 -30.43 0.15 36.30
N VAL A 224 -30.44 1.37 36.85
CA VAL A 224 -30.49 2.62 36.07
C VAL A 224 -29.11 2.90 35.46
N LEU A 225 -28.04 2.66 36.22
CA LEU A 225 -26.67 2.76 35.75
C LEU A 225 -26.44 1.81 34.55
N GLU A 226 -26.93 0.58 34.65
CA GLU A 226 -26.82 -0.43 33.60
C GLU A 226 -27.53 -0.03 32.29
N GLN A 227 -28.69 0.62 32.38
CA GLN A 227 -29.46 1.06 31.21
C GLN A 227 -28.79 2.23 30.45
N VAL A 228 -28.26 3.22 31.17
CA VAL A 228 -27.54 4.35 30.58
C VAL A 228 -26.28 3.87 29.87
N PHE A 229 -25.54 2.97 30.51
CA PHE A 229 -24.40 2.32 29.85
C PHE A 229 -24.87 1.58 28.60
N ARG A 230 -25.89 0.73 28.67
CA ARG A 230 -26.37 -0.06 27.53
C ARG A 230 -26.79 0.78 26.31
N GLN A 231 -27.47 1.92 26.51
CA GLN A 231 -27.85 2.82 25.42
C GLN A 231 -26.62 3.46 24.75
N ASN A 232 -25.70 4.01 25.56
CA ASN A 232 -24.48 4.62 25.04
C ASN A 232 -23.60 3.60 24.30
N HIS A 233 -23.59 2.34 24.75
CA HIS A 233 -22.92 1.24 24.07
C HIS A 233 -23.55 0.89 22.71
N TRP A 234 -24.88 0.88 22.59
CA TRP A 234 -25.53 0.60 21.31
C TRP A 234 -25.30 1.71 20.28
N ASN A 235 -25.41 2.98 20.68
CA ASN A 235 -25.12 4.12 19.79
C ASN A 235 -23.67 4.07 19.25
N ALA A 236 -22.71 3.67 20.10
CA ALA A 236 -21.32 3.47 19.69
C ALA A 236 -21.16 2.36 18.63
N VAL A 237 -21.89 1.25 18.78
CA VAL A 237 -21.87 0.13 17.81
C VAL A 237 -22.50 0.53 16.48
N VAL A 238 -23.62 1.27 16.48
CA VAL A 238 -24.26 1.74 15.24
C VAL A 238 -23.32 2.64 14.45
N VAL A 239 -22.66 3.60 15.11
CA VAL A 239 -21.66 4.47 14.48
C VAL A 239 -20.55 3.66 13.81
N LEU A 240 -20.06 2.62 14.49
CA LEU A 240 -19.02 1.76 13.95
C LEU A 240 -19.45 1.03 12.67
N ILE A 241 -20.66 0.46 12.68
CA ILE A 241 -21.22 -0.28 11.54
C ILE A 241 -21.42 0.64 10.36
N VAL A 242 -21.99 1.84 10.57
CA VAL A 242 -22.18 2.83 9.51
C VAL A 242 -20.84 3.26 8.90
N ALA A 243 -19.82 3.52 9.73
CA ALA A 243 -18.48 3.85 9.25
C ALA A 243 -17.87 2.72 8.39
N LEU A 244 -18.05 1.46 8.79
CA LEU A 244 -17.59 0.30 8.01
C LEU A 244 -18.29 0.21 6.64
N PHE A 245 -19.61 0.41 6.59
CA PHE A 245 -20.36 0.41 5.33
C PHE A 245 -19.93 1.56 4.40
N LEU A 246 -19.67 2.75 4.93
CA LEU A 246 -19.17 3.88 4.15
C LEU A 246 -17.80 3.57 3.53
N LEU A 247 -16.89 2.94 4.28
CA LEU A 247 -15.59 2.48 3.76
C LEU A 247 -15.75 1.44 2.64
N MET A 248 -16.66 0.48 2.81
CA MET A 248 -16.95 -0.51 1.75
C MET A 248 -17.53 0.15 0.50
N ALA A 249 -18.45 1.10 0.65
CA ALA A 249 -19.05 1.83 -0.47
C ALA A 249 -18.01 2.66 -1.24
N GLN A 250 -17.02 3.24 -0.55
CA GLN A 250 -15.92 3.98 -1.17
C GLN A 250 -15.07 3.11 -2.11
N GLY A 251 -14.91 1.82 -1.79
CA GLY A 251 -14.19 0.86 -2.65
C GLY A 251 -14.81 0.67 -4.03
N ILE A 252 -16.12 0.90 -4.19
CA ILE A 252 -16.80 0.84 -5.49
C ILE A 252 -16.30 1.95 -6.43
N PHE A 253 -15.92 3.10 -5.88
CA PHE A 253 -15.48 4.28 -6.64
C PHE A 253 -13.96 4.38 -6.78
N MET A 254 -13.22 3.29 -6.55
CA MET A 254 -11.74 3.28 -6.49
C MET A 254 -11.00 3.83 -7.73
N GLU A 255 -11.65 3.84 -8.90
CA GLU A 255 -11.08 4.39 -10.14
C GLU A 255 -11.20 5.91 -10.23
N LYS A 256 -12.09 6.52 -9.45
CA LYS A 256 -12.32 7.96 -9.51
C LYS A 256 -11.34 8.67 -8.58
N SER A 257 -10.61 9.64 -9.13
CA SER A 257 -9.63 10.44 -8.38
C SER A 257 -10.21 11.07 -7.12
N TRP A 258 -11.48 11.51 -7.13
CA TRP A 258 -12.14 12.11 -5.97
C TRP A 258 -12.44 11.14 -4.82
N ALA A 259 -12.49 9.83 -5.10
CA ALA A 259 -12.73 8.83 -4.08
C ALA A 259 -11.42 8.35 -3.41
N ARG A 260 -10.26 8.61 -4.03
CA ARG A 260 -8.93 8.25 -3.51
C ARG A 260 -8.50 9.26 -2.46
N ILE A 261 -8.84 8.99 -1.20
CA ILE A 261 -8.40 9.78 -0.05
C ILE A 261 -6.89 9.61 0.20
N PRO A 262 -6.23 10.55 0.90
CA PRO A 262 -4.81 10.45 1.23
C PRO A 262 -4.43 9.13 1.93
N ALA A 263 -3.23 8.65 1.68
CA ALA A 263 -2.73 7.39 2.23
C ALA A 263 -2.64 7.42 3.76
N GLY A 264 -2.17 8.53 4.33
CA GLY A 264 -2.19 8.75 5.78
C GLY A 264 -3.60 8.63 6.36
N ALA A 265 -4.61 9.20 5.69
CA ALA A 265 -6.01 9.06 6.07
C ALA A 265 -6.46 7.59 6.05
N THR A 266 -6.07 6.87 4.99
CA THR A 266 -6.35 5.44 4.83
C THR A 266 -5.73 4.59 5.95
N ILE A 267 -4.49 4.89 6.37
CA ILE A 267 -3.81 4.21 7.47
C ILE A 267 -4.52 4.47 8.81
N TYR A 268 -5.01 5.69 9.06
CA TYR A 268 -5.82 6.01 10.25
C TYR A 268 -7.14 5.23 10.26
N LEU A 269 -7.81 5.12 9.11
CA LEU A 269 -9.06 4.37 8.98
C LEU A 269 -8.84 2.86 9.20
N LEU A 270 -7.78 2.28 8.63
CA LEU A 270 -7.42 0.88 8.88
C LEU A 270 -7.15 0.63 10.36
N SER A 271 -6.38 1.53 11.00
CA SER A 271 -6.08 1.47 12.43
C SER A 271 -7.37 1.53 13.26
N SER A 272 -8.34 2.34 12.84
CA SER A 272 -9.65 2.44 13.47
C SER A 272 -10.41 1.12 13.40
N ILE A 273 -10.43 0.46 12.24
CA ILE A 273 -11.07 -0.86 12.07
C ILE A 273 -10.42 -1.89 13.00
N VAL A 274 -9.09 -1.94 13.04
CA VAL A 274 -8.35 -2.88 13.92
C VAL A 274 -8.70 -2.64 15.39
N MET A 275 -8.70 -1.39 15.84
CA MET A 275 -9.07 -1.03 17.22
C MET A 275 -10.51 -1.46 17.54
N ALA A 276 -11.43 -1.19 16.63
CA ALA A 276 -12.84 -1.50 16.80
C ALA A 276 -13.13 -3.00 16.85
N LEU A 277 -12.53 -3.78 15.94
CA LEU A 277 -12.66 -5.24 15.91
C LEU A 277 -12.09 -5.86 17.18
N TYR A 278 -10.90 -5.41 17.61
CA TYR A 278 -10.33 -5.84 18.89
C TYR A 278 -11.24 -5.49 20.05
N GLY A 279 -11.81 -4.28 20.05
CA GLY A 279 -12.80 -3.81 21.01
C GLY A 279 -14.02 -4.73 21.12
N ALA A 280 -14.64 -5.04 20.00
CA ALA A 280 -15.81 -5.91 19.92
C ALA A 280 -15.51 -7.34 20.40
N ILE A 281 -14.40 -7.93 19.95
CA ILE A 281 -13.98 -9.28 20.35
C ILE A 281 -13.68 -9.31 21.85
N ARG A 282 -12.93 -8.32 22.37
CA ARG A 282 -12.63 -8.23 23.79
C ARG A 282 -13.88 -8.05 24.64
N PHE A 283 -14.86 -7.30 24.14
CA PHE A 283 -16.15 -7.11 24.78
C PHE A 283 -16.92 -8.44 24.90
N TRP A 284 -17.05 -9.21 23.81
CA TRP A 284 -17.79 -10.48 23.82
C TRP A 284 -17.08 -11.61 24.58
N PHE A 285 -15.77 -11.76 24.39
CA PHE A 285 -14.98 -12.88 24.94
C PHE A 285 -14.26 -12.56 26.26
N ARG A 286 -14.45 -11.35 26.80
CA ARG A 286 -13.93 -10.88 28.11
C ARG A 286 -12.44 -11.14 28.30
N GLN A 287 -12.05 -12.05 29.19
CA GLN A 287 -10.65 -12.34 29.52
C GLN A 287 -9.94 -13.10 28.38
N TRP A 288 -10.66 -13.93 27.64
CA TRP A 288 -10.15 -14.69 26.50
C TRP A 288 -10.06 -13.87 25.21
N GLY A 289 -10.63 -12.66 25.19
CA GLY A 289 -10.74 -11.89 23.95
C GLY A 289 -9.41 -11.59 23.25
N THR A 290 -8.31 -11.42 23.98
CA THR A 290 -6.99 -11.28 23.35
C THR A 290 -6.51 -12.58 22.71
N ALA A 291 -6.68 -13.72 23.39
CA ALA A 291 -6.31 -15.02 22.83
C ALA A 291 -7.16 -15.35 21.59
N VAL A 292 -8.47 -15.07 21.64
CA VAL A 292 -9.38 -15.23 20.49
C VAL A 292 -8.99 -14.32 19.34
N PHE A 293 -8.66 -13.06 19.61
CA PHE A 293 -8.21 -12.11 18.57
C PHE A 293 -6.94 -12.58 17.87
N LEU A 294 -5.92 -13.00 18.63
CA LEU A 294 -4.67 -13.53 18.08
C LEU A 294 -4.91 -14.86 17.34
N GLY A 295 -5.75 -15.73 17.91
CA GLY A 295 -6.15 -16.99 17.27
C GLY A 295 -6.88 -16.77 15.95
N LEU A 296 -7.72 -15.72 15.86
CA LEU A 296 -8.42 -15.36 14.63
C LEU A 296 -7.43 -14.83 13.58
N ILE A 297 -6.49 -13.96 13.95
CA ILE A 297 -5.42 -13.51 13.04
C ILE A 297 -4.61 -14.71 12.52
N PHE A 298 -4.22 -15.61 13.42
CA PHE A 298 -3.49 -16.83 13.05
C PHE A 298 -4.31 -17.74 12.13
N THR A 299 -5.60 -17.92 12.42
CA THR A 299 -6.51 -18.72 11.60
C THR A 299 -6.68 -18.11 10.21
N VAL A 300 -6.89 -16.79 10.12
CA VAL A 300 -6.97 -16.08 8.83
C VAL A 300 -5.68 -16.27 8.05
N ASN A 301 -4.52 -16.09 8.68
CA ASN A 301 -3.21 -16.30 8.05
C ASN A 301 -3.00 -17.73 7.54
N LEU A 302 -3.46 -18.73 8.30
CA LEU A 302 -3.36 -20.14 7.93
C LEU A 302 -4.33 -20.50 6.79
N LEU A 303 -5.58 -20.00 6.84
CA LEU A 303 -6.55 -20.18 5.75
C LEU A 303 -6.08 -19.52 4.45
N THR A 304 -5.56 -18.29 4.51
CA THR A 304 -5.02 -17.62 3.33
C THR A 304 -3.75 -18.30 2.81
N GLY A 305 -2.90 -18.82 3.70
CA GLY A 305 -1.73 -19.63 3.36
C GLY A 305 -2.07 -20.95 2.66
N TRP A 306 -3.20 -21.57 2.99
CA TRP A 306 -3.75 -22.74 2.28
C TRP A 306 -4.43 -22.41 0.95
N GLY A 307 -4.47 -21.12 0.57
CA GLY A 307 -5.09 -20.67 -0.68
C GLY A 307 -6.61 -20.50 -0.61
N LEU A 308 -7.23 -20.67 0.56
CA LEU A 308 -8.64 -20.34 0.79
C LEU A 308 -8.76 -18.81 0.86
N PHE A 309 -9.67 -18.23 0.08
CA PHE A 309 -9.85 -16.78 -0.08
C PHE A 309 -8.66 -16.00 -0.67
N ASN A 310 -7.65 -16.70 -1.22
CA ASN A 310 -6.55 -16.02 -1.91
C ASN A 310 -6.99 -15.63 -3.33
N TYR A 311 -7.23 -14.35 -3.56
CA TYR A 311 -7.44 -13.84 -4.92
C TYR A 311 -6.07 -13.70 -5.59
N ARG A 312 -5.94 -14.26 -6.78
CA ARG A 312 -4.66 -14.28 -7.50
C ARG A 312 -4.57 -13.06 -8.40
N ASN A 313 -3.65 -12.15 -8.08
CA ASN A 313 -3.26 -11.07 -8.99
C ASN A 313 -2.61 -11.69 -10.24
N ARG A 314 -3.07 -11.31 -11.42
CA ARG A 314 -2.68 -11.92 -12.71
C ARG A 314 -1.94 -10.90 -13.57
N ALA A 315 -1.07 -11.36 -14.46
CA ALA A 315 -0.54 -10.55 -15.55
C ALA A 315 -1.62 -10.35 -16.63
N TYR A 316 -1.91 -9.10 -16.98
CA TYR A 316 -3.02 -8.78 -17.89
C TYR A 316 -2.64 -9.00 -19.35
N GLY A 317 -3.55 -9.61 -20.09
CA GLY A 317 -3.36 -10.00 -21.49
C GLY A 317 -3.05 -11.49 -21.72
N LEU A 318 -2.86 -12.28 -20.65
CA LEU A 318 -2.61 -13.72 -20.76
C LEU A 318 -3.89 -14.57 -20.55
N ASP A 319 -3.93 -15.74 -21.17
CA ASP A 319 -4.98 -16.73 -20.93
C ASP A 319 -4.72 -17.54 -19.64
N TYR A 320 -5.69 -17.57 -18.74
CA TYR A 320 -5.68 -18.34 -17.49
C TYR A 320 -6.69 -19.50 -17.47
N SER A 321 -7.28 -19.85 -18.62
CA SER A 321 -8.14 -21.01 -18.77
C SER A 321 -7.41 -22.28 -18.31
N ARG A 322 -8.14 -23.23 -17.69
CA ARG A 322 -7.52 -24.42 -17.10
C ARG A 322 -6.81 -25.30 -18.13
N GLU A 323 -7.36 -25.34 -19.34
CA GLU A 323 -6.89 -26.15 -20.46
C GLU A 323 -5.58 -25.61 -21.05
N ASN A 324 -5.41 -24.29 -21.04
CA ASN A 324 -4.24 -23.62 -21.60
C ASN A 324 -3.18 -23.29 -20.55
N LYS A 325 -3.06 -24.01 -19.43
CA LYS A 325 -1.94 -23.74 -18.49
C LYS A 325 -0.64 -24.34 -18.99
N ALA A 326 0.44 -23.56 -18.98
CA ALA A 326 1.76 -24.03 -19.38
C ALA A 326 2.35 -25.01 -18.33
N PRO A 327 2.79 -26.22 -18.72
CA PRO A 327 3.46 -27.15 -17.81
C PRO A 327 4.79 -26.57 -17.32
N TYR A 328 4.89 -26.31 -16.01
CA TYR A 328 6.10 -25.76 -15.40
C TYR A 328 7.05 -26.89 -14.99
N ALA A 329 7.82 -27.39 -15.97
CA ALA A 329 8.75 -28.48 -15.77
C ALA A 329 10.06 -28.24 -16.56
N TYR A 330 11.19 -28.71 -16.01
CA TYR A 330 12.50 -28.47 -16.60
C TYR A 330 12.62 -28.98 -18.06
N LYS A 331 11.99 -30.13 -18.36
CA LYS A 331 11.94 -30.69 -19.72
C LYS A 331 11.30 -29.75 -20.74
N GLU A 332 10.35 -28.90 -20.31
CA GLU A 332 9.74 -27.90 -21.19
C GLU A 332 10.70 -26.75 -21.46
N PHE A 333 11.52 -26.39 -20.47
CA PHE A 333 12.56 -25.38 -20.64
C PHE A 333 13.63 -25.84 -21.63
N GLU A 334 14.01 -27.11 -21.59
CA GLU A 334 14.96 -27.72 -22.55
C GLU A 334 14.42 -27.68 -23.99
N LYS A 335 13.12 -27.92 -24.20
CA LYS A 335 12.48 -27.79 -25.52
C LYS A 335 12.53 -26.35 -26.06
N MET A 336 12.56 -25.35 -25.18
CA MET A 336 12.68 -23.96 -25.59
C MET A 336 14.14 -23.59 -25.90
N ALA A 337 15.07 -24.05 -25.08
CA ALA A 337 16.51 -23.80 -25.21
C ALA A 337 17.21 -24.73 -26.23
N THR A 338 16.52 -25.18 -27.29
CA THR A 338 17.17 -26.00 -28.33
C THR A 338 18.20 -25.18 -29.12
N PRO A 339 19.28 -25.82 -29.64
CA PRO A 339 20.23 -25.13 -30.50
C PRO A 339 19.60 -24.46 -31.74
N ALA A 340 18.49 -25.02 -32.25
CA ALA A 340 17.78 -24.43 -33.38
C ALA A 340 17.10 -23.11 -33.00
N HIS A 341 16.37 -23.08 -31.87
CA HIS A 341 15.74 -21.85 -31.36
C HIS A 341 16.78 -20.79 -31.00
N ILE A 342 17.84 -21.19 -30.29
CA ILE A 342 18.93 -20.29 -29.91
C ILE A 342 19.56 -19.64 -31.14
N ARG A 343 19.82 -20.42 -32.21
CA ARG A 343 20.37 -19.86 -33.46
C ARG A 343 19.39 -18.91 -34.15
N ALA A 344 18.11 -19.25 -34.20
CA ALA A 344 17.09 -18.41 -34.83
C ALA A 344 16.94 -17.06 -34.11
N ASP A 345 16.81 -17.09 -32.78
CA ASP A 345 16.66 -15.89 -31.95
C ASP A 345 17.94 -15.03 -31.96
N LYS A 346 19.11 -15.67 -31.98
CA LYS A 346 20.40 -14.99 -32.13
C LYS A 346 20.52 -14.31 -33.49
N ALA A 347 20.13 -14.97 -34.58
CA ALA A 347 20.15 -14.40 -35.93
C ALA A 347 19.17 -13.22 -36.06
N ALA A 348 17.97 -13.34 -35.47
CA ALA A 348 17.01 -12.24 -35.42
C ALA A 348 17.59 -11.03 -34.70
N THR A 349 18.19 -11.23 -33.52
CA THR A 349 18.84 -10.14 -32.76
C THR A 349 20.06 -9.55 -33.49
N GLN A 350 20.83 -10.37 -34.20
CA GLN A 350 21.93 -9.89 -35.03
C GLN A 350 21.42 -8.89 -36.09
N LYS A 351 20.29 -9.18 -36.75
CA LYS A 351 19.67 -8.25 -37.70
C LYS A 351 19.29 -6.91 -37.05
N ILE A 352 18.81 -6.93 -35.80
CA ILE A 352 18.53 -5.72 -35.02
C ILE A 352 19.81 -4.89 -34.81
N LEU A 353 20.91 -5.55 -34.46
CA LEU A 353 22.19 -4.91 -34.23
C LEU A 353 22.84 -4.39 -35.52
N GLU A 354 22.60 -5.05 -36.67
CA GLU A 354 22.98 -4.57 -37.99
C GLU A 354 22.22 -3.30 -38.37
N ASN A 355 20.89 -3.26 -38.16
CA ASN A 355 20.08 -2.06 -38.35
C ASN A 355 20.53 -0.92 -37.42
N TRP A 356 20.84 -1.23 -36.16
CA TRP A 356 21.40 -0.27 -35.20
C TRP A 356 22.74 0.30 -35.67
N LEU A 357 23.61 -0.55 -36.23
CA LEU A 357 24.93 -0.14 -36.73
C LEU A 357 24.78 0.79 -37.93
N GLU A 358 23.93 0.44 -38.91
CA GLU A 358 23.67 1.24 -40.10
C GLU A 358 23.19 2.65 -39.73
N LYS A 359 22.29 2.75 -38.75
CA LYS A 359 21.77 4.03 -38.25
C LYS A 359 22.82 4.89 -37.53
N ASN A 360 23.83 4.28 -36.91
CA ASN A 360 24.81 4.98 -36.06
C ASN A 360 26.17 5.20 -36.71
N ARG A 361 26.47 4.49 -37.80
CA ARG A 361 27.71 4.61 -38.56
C ARG A 361 27.62 5.81 -39.49
N THR A 362 28.61 6.71 -39.41
CA THR A 362 28.76 7.83 -40.35
C THR A 362 30.19 7.82 -40.91
N PRO A 363 30.49 8.56 -41.99
CA PRO A 363 31.86 8.70 -42.48
C PRO A 363 32.84 9.18 -41.40
N GLU A 364 32.39 10.04 -40.50
CA GLU A 364 33.17 10.60 -39.38
C GLU A 364 33.22 9.66 -38.16
N ASN A 365 32.31 8.68 -38.08
CA ASN A 365 32.22 7.70 -37.00
C ASN A 365 31.98 6.30 -37.57
N PRO A 366 32.97 5.69 -38.24
CA PRO A 366 32.81 4.40 -38.92
C PRO A 366 32.63 3.24 -37.93
N LYS A 367 32.99 3.41 -36.66
CA LYS A 367 32.88 2.39 -35.60
C LYS A 367 32.15 2.94 -34.37
N PRO A 368 30.82 3.11 -34.43
CA PRO A 368 30.05 3.65 -33.31
C PRO A 368 30.18 2.78 -32.06
N LYS A 369 30.20 3.41 -30.88
CA LYS A 369 30.19 2.69 -29.61
C LYS A 369 28.79 2.16 -29.32
N LEU A 370 28.68 0.86 -29.06
CA LEU A 370 27.45 0.23 -28.58
C LEU A 370 27.26 0.56 -27.10
N VAL A 371 26.09 1.08 -26.73
CA VAL A 371 25.74 1.37 -25.33
C VAL A 371 24.73 0.34 -24.81
N LEU A 372 25.00 -0.18 -23.61
CA LEU A 372 24.05 -1.01 -22.85
C LEU A 372 23.67 -0.26 -21.57
N ILE A 373 22.39 0.01 -21.39
CA ILE A 373 21.86 0.71 -20.22
C ILE A 373 21.47 -0.34 -19.18
N CYS A 374 22.07 -0.24 -18.00
CA CYS A 374 21.79 -1.07 -16.84
C CYS A 374 21.26 -0.17 -15.72
N VAL A 375 20.06 -0.44 -15.21
CA VAL A 375 19.38 0.44 -14.25
C VAL A 375 19.00 -0.29 -12.98
N SER A 376 19.31 0.34 -11.84
CA SER A 376 19.12 -0.28 -10.53
C SER A 376 17.69 -0.18 -10.01
N GLY A 377 17.22 -1.20 -9.30
CA GLY A 377 15.98 -1.12 -8.55
C GLY A 377 16.04 -0.14 -7.36
N GLY A 378 14.88 0.14 -6.77
CA GLY A 378 14.74 1.09 -5.64
C GLY A 378 13.40 1.82 -5.60
N GLY A 379 12.33 1.18 -6.09
CA GLY A 379 10.99 1.74 -6.11
C GLY A 379 10.88 3.03 -6.96
N HIS A 380 9.87 3.83 -6.66
CA HIS A 380 9.55 5.03 -7.44
C HIS A 380 10.68 6.07 -7.47
N ARG A 381 11.45 6.19 -6.39
CA ARG A 381 12.64 7.06 -6.34
C ARG A 381 13.69 6.67 -7.38
N ALA A 382 13.93 5.36 -7.55
CA ALA A 382 14.85 4.88 -8.58
C ALA A 382 14.32 5.13 -10.00
N ALA A 383 12.99 5.10 -10.20
CA ALA A 383 12.38 5.46 -11.48
C ALA A 383 12.66 6.91 -11.85
N LEU A 384 12.37 7.84 -10.93
CA LEU A 384 12.62 9.27 -11.10
C LEU A 384 14.12 9.56 -11.33
N TRP A 385 14.99 8.98 -10.49
CA TRP A 385 16.43 9.18 -10.58
C TRP A 385 17.01 8.63 -11.88
N THR A 386 16.58 7.43 -12.30
CA THR A 386 17.02 6.81 -13.56
C THR A 386 16.62 7.68 -14.74
N MET A 387 15.37 8.14 -14.77
CA MET A 387 14.87 9.00 -15.82
C MET A 387 15.65 10.32 -15.89
N GLN A 388 15.80 11.01 -14.77
CA GLN A 388 16.56 12.26 -14.68
C GLN A 388 18.01 12.06 -15.15
N THR A 389 18.67 10.99 -14.70
CA THR A 389 20.06 10.68 -15.06
C THR A 389 20.20 10.40 -16.55
N LEU A 390 19.30 9.59 -17.13
CA LEU A 390 19.30 9.30 -18.57
C LEU A 390 19.07 10.56 -19.39
N GLN A 391 18.10 11.40 -19.03
CA GLN A 391 17.82 12.65 -19.72
C GLN A 391 19.02 13.61 -19.67
N LYS A 392 19.60 13.83 -18.49
CA LYS A 392 20.76 14.72 -18.33
C LYS A 392 22.01 14.20 -19.03
N ALA A 393 22.27 12.89 -18.96
CA ALA A 393 23.39 12.28 -19.64
C ALA A 393 23.21 12.30 -21.17
N ASP A 394 21.99 12.13 -21.66
CA ASP A 394 21.72 12.22 -23.09
C ASP A 394 21.86 13.66 -23.61
N ILE A 395 21.39 14.66 -22.87
CA ILE A 395 21.66 16.07 -23.16
C ILE A 395 23.17 16.34 -23.22
N ALA A 396 23.93 15.89 -22.21
CA ALA A 396 25.38 16.10 -22.13
C ALA A 396 26.15 15.42 -23.27
N THR A 397 25.59 14.35 -23.85
CA THR A 397 26.18 13.65 -25.00
C THR A 397 25.63 14.11 -26.36
N GLY A 398 24.76 15.12 -26.38
CA GLY A 398 24.12 15.62 -27.60
C GLY A 398 23.22 14.57 -28.27
N GLY A 399 22.50 13.78 -27.48
CA GLY A 399 21.59 12.73 -27.96
C GLY A 399 22.27 11.40 -28.31
N LYS A 400 23.59 11.29 -28.13
CA LYS A 400 24.34 10.08 -28.52
C LYS A 400 24.04 8.91 -27.59
N LEU A 401 23.84 9.14 -26.30
CA LEU A 401 23.62 8.07 -25.32
C LEU A 401 22.39 7.22 -25.70
N LEU A 402 21.23 7.84 -25.86
CA LEU A 402 19.99 7.13 -26.20
C LEU A 402 20.02 6.60 -27.64
N ARG A 403 20.57 7.36 -28.59
CA ARG A 403 20.68 6.93 -29.99
C ARG A 403 21.57 5.70 -30.18
N GLN A 404 22.66 5.60 -29.41
CA GLN A 404 23.62 4.50 -29.45
C GLN A 404 23.28 3.36 -28.48
N SER A 405 22.18 3.48 -27.72
CA SER A 405 21.71 2.40 -26.87
C SER A 405 21.12 1.28 -27.70
N ALA A 406 21.56 0.06 -27.45
CA ALA A 406 21.05 -1.14 -28.13
C ALA A 406 20.18 -2.01 -27.21
N LEU A 407 20.44 -1.97 -25.91
CA LEU A 407 19.75 -2.78 -24.91
C LEU A 407 19.60 -2.01 -23.59
N ILE A 408 18.40 -2.11 -23.01
CA ILE A 408 18.07 -1.69 -21.64
C ILE A 408 17.72 -2.93 -20.81
N THR A 409 18.40 -3.09 -19.68
CA THR A 409 18.12 -4.12 -18.66
C THR A 409 18.16 -3.51 -17.27
N GLY A 410 17.51 -4.13 -16.29
CA GLY A 410 17.50 -3.62 -14.94
C GLY A 410 16.40 -4.19 -14.08
N ALA A 411 16.23 -3.60 -12.90
CA ALA A 411 15.27 -4.06 -11.91
C ALA A 411 14.31 -2.96 -11.45
N SER A 412 13.12 -3.39 -11.00
CA SER A 412 12.15 -2.57 -10.27
C SER A 412 11.89 -1.21 -10.94
N GLY A 413 11.70 -0.17 -10.12
CA GLY A 413 11.47 1.19 -10.56
C GLY A 413 12.56 1.76 -11.48
N GLY A 414 13.81 1.34 -11.40
CA GLY A 414 14.84 1.78 -12.36
C GLY A 414 14.48 1.41 -13.79
N LEU A 415 14.06 0.15 -14.01
CA LEU A 415 13.61 -0.28 -15.33
C LEU A 415 12.33 0.44 -15.75
N LEU A 416 11.43 0.75 -14.82
CA LEU A 416 10.24 1.55 -15.08
C LEU A 416 10.58 2.95 -15.61
N GLY A 417 11.54 3.64 -14.98
CA GLY A 417 12.02 4.96 -15.43
C GLY A 417 12.68 4.90 -16.82
N ALA A 418 13.53 3.90 -17.06
CA ALA A 418 14.15 3.70 -18.36
C ALA A 418 13.14 3.32 -19.46
N ALA A 419 12.12 2.52 -19.12
CA ALA A 419 11.02 2.18 -20.01
C ALA A 419 10.20 3.41 -20.42
N HIS A 420 10.00 4.37 -19.51
CA HIS A 420 9.30 5.62 -19.81
C HIS A 420 10.08 6.46 -20.84
N VAL A 421 11.40 6.61 -20.64
CA VAL A 421 12.28 7.29 -21.63
C VAL A 421 12.25 6.55 -22.97
N ARG A 422 12.30 5.22 -22.96
CA ARG A 422 12.24 4.39 -24.18
C ARG A 422 10.91 4.53 -24.92
N GLU A 423 9.78 4.61 -24.23
CA GLU A 423 8.48 4.91 -24.88
C GLU A 423 8.47 6.32 -25.46
N ALA A 424 9.02 7.31 -24.75
CA ALA A 424 9.14 8.68 -25.27
C ALA A 424 9.96 8.72 -26.57
N MET A 425 11.03 7.92 -26.67
CA MET A 425 11.79 7.76 -27.93
C MET A 425 10.92 7.26 -29.07
N LEU A 426 10.07 6.25 -28.81
CA LEU A 426 9.16 5.70 -29.81
C LEU A 426 8.14 6.74 -30.27
N ARG A 427 7.49 7.41 -29.32
CA ARG A 427 6.45 8.41 -29.61
C ARG A 427 7.01 9.62 -30.34
N TYR A 428 8.18 10.11 -29.94
CA TYR A 428 8.88 11.19 -30.62
C TYR A 428 9.20 10.81 -32.08
N ALA A 429 9.68 9.58 -32.32
CA ALA A 429 9.90 9.07 -33.68
C ALA A 429 8.61 8.92 -34.50
N GLN A 430 7.44 8.83 -33.84
CA GLN A 430 6.11 8.78 -34.45
C GLN A 430 5.44 10.17 -34.55
N GLY A 431 6.15 11.25 -34.23
CA GLY A 431 5.66 12.63 -34.38
C GLY A 431 5.05 13.26 -33.13
N ASP A 432 5.17 12.63 -31.96
CA ASP A 432 4.80 13.26 -30.68
C ASP A 432 5.72 14.47 -30.40
N PRO A 433 5.19 15.64 -30.01
CA PRO A 433 6.00 16.81 -29.71
C PRO A 433 6.94 16.62 -28.51
N LEU A 434 6.64 15.69 -27.59
CA LEU A 434 7.45 15.48 -26.39
C LEU A 434 8.74 14.73 -26.72
N THR A 435 9.87 15.41 -26.55
CA THR A 435 11.18 14.78 -26.71
C THR A 435 11.50 13.85 -25.52
N PRO A 436 12.36 12.83 -25.69
CA PRO A 436 12.77 11.96 -24.57
C PRO A 436 13.42 12.70 -23.40
N GLN A 437 13.99 13.89 -23.66
CA GLN A 437 14.67 14.74 -22.69
C GLN A 437 13.74 15.78 -22.03
N ASP A 438 12.46 15.78 -22.38
CA ASP A 438 11.50 16.77 -21.88
C ASP A 438 11.29 16.63 -20.35
N PRO A 439 11.44 17.73 -19.58
CA PRO A 439 11.26 17.69 -18.13
C PRO A 439 9.83 17.33 -17.69
N ALA A 440 8.81 17.55 -18.52
CA ALA A 440 7.44 17.20 -18.20
C ALA A 440 7.26 15.68 -18.02
N LEU A 441 8.09 14.87 -18.68
CA LEU A 441 8.08 13.42 -18.51
C LEU A 441 8.67 13.00 -17.14
N LEU A 442 9.60 13.79 -16.61
CA LEU A 442 10.14 13.60 -15.26
C LEU A 442 9.09 13.94 -14.21
N GLU A 443 8.34 15.02 -14.40
CA GLU A 443 7.21 15.39 -13.54
C GLU A 443 6.14 14.30 -13.53
N ASP A 444 5.79 13.75 -14.71
CA ASP A 444 4.86 12.63 -14.84
C ASP A 444 5.32 11.39 -14.06
N MET A 445 6.61 11.04 -14.14
CA MET A 445 7.19 9.93 -13.39
C MET A 445 7.35 10.22 -11.90
N GLY A 446 7.23 11.48 -11.45
CA GLY A 446 7.31 11.86 -10.03
C GLY A 446 5.96 11.88 -9.32
N LYS A 447 4.84 11.79 -10.05
CA LYS A 447 3.48 11.76 -9.47
C LYS A 447 3.26 10.48 -8.66
N ASP A 448 2.54 10.60 -7.55
CA ASP A 448 2.35 9.51 -6.62
C ASP A 448 1.71 8.25 -7.25
N LEU A 449 2.28 7.10 -6.87
CA LEU A 449 1.74 5.77 -7.14
C LEU A 449 1.25 5.08 -5.86
N LEU A 450 1.77 5.47 -4.69
CA LEU A 450 1.63 4.70 -3.47
C LEU A 450 0.32 5.00 -2.73
N ASN A 451 -0.26 6.17 -2.92
CA ASN A 451 -1.58 6.55 -2.43
C ASN A 451 -2.66 5.63 -3.00
N ALA A 452 -2.65 5.40 -4.31
CA ALA A 452 -3.59 4.48 -4.96
C ALA A 452 -3.45 3.05 -4.42
N ILE A 453 -2.22 2.56 -4.22
CA ILE A 453 -1.98 1.23 -3.66
C ILE A 453 -2.48 1.14 -2.21
N SER A 454 -2.17 2.14 -1.38
CA SER A 454 -2.57 2.19 0.02
C SER A 454 -4.09 2.21 0.17
N PHE A 455 -4.76 3.00 -0.67
CA PHE A 455 -6.22 3.02 -0.78
C PHE A 455 -6.79 1.63 -1.15
N GLY A 456 -6.19 0.96 -2.13
CA GLY A 456 -6.58 -0.39 -2.55
C GLY A 456 -6.57 -1.42 -1.41
N VAL A 457 -5.60 -1.33 -0.50
CA VAL A 457 -5.50 -2.24 0.66
C VAL A 457 -6.73 -2.15 1.57
N VAL A 458 -7.19 -0.93 1.86
CA VAL A 458 -8.28 -0.72 2.84
C VAL A 458 -9.65 -0.81 2.20
N ALA A 459 -9.81 -0.23 1.00
CA ALA A 459 -11.10 -0.11 0.36
C ALA A 459 -11.49 -1.37 -0.43
N ASN A 460 -10.53 -2.22 -0.82
CA ASN A 460 -10.77 -3.37 -1.69
C ASN A 460 -10.24 -4.68 -1.08
N ASP A 461 -8.94 -4.77 -0.77
CA ASP A 461 -8.34 -6.04 -0.35
C ASP A 461 -8.94 -6.57 0.97
N LEU A 462 -9.26 -5.68 1.91
CA LEU A 462 -9.89 -6.03 3.18
C LEU A 462 -11.28 -6.69 3.01
N PHE A 463 -12.00 -6.35 1.94
CA PHE A 463 -13.38 -6.81 1.70
C PHE A 463 -13.51 -7.79 0.54
N PHE A 464 -12.37 -8.28 0.01
CA PHE A 464 -12.26 -9.10 -1.19
C PHE A 464 -12.65 -8.34 -2.48
N PRO A 465 -11.84 -8.36 -3.57
CA PRO A 465 -12.16 -7.63 -4.78
C PRO A 465 -13.40 -8.18 -5.48
N ILE A 466 -14.51 -7.43 -5.45
CA ILE A 466 -15.78 -7.80 -6.12
C ILE A 466 -15.79 -7.32 -7.58
N SER A 467 -15.15 -6.18 -7.88
CA SER A 467 -15.18 -5.55 -9.20
C SER A 467 -14.23 -6.22 -10.20
N SER A 468 -14.63 -6.27 -11.47
CA SER A 468 -13.84 -6.80 -12.59
C SER A 468 -13.63 -5.78 -13.72
N PHE A 469 -12.57 -5.97 -14.50
CA PHE A 469 -12.28 -5.20 -15.70
C PHE A 469 -11.79 -6.12 -16.82
N THR A 470 -11.83 -5.64 -18.07
CA THR A 470 -11.39 -6.40 -19.25
C THR A 470 -10.08 -5.87 -19.78
N SER A 471 -9.16 -6.77 -20.15
CA SER A 471 -7.93 -6.44 -20.88
C SER A 471 -7.73 -7.46 -21.99
N GLY A 472 -7.71 -6.98 -23.24
CA GLY A 472 -7.83 -7.85 -24.42
C GLY A 472 -9.14 -8.65 -24.38
N ASN A 473 -9.03 -9.97 -24.56
CA ASN A 473 -10.18 -10.89 -24.55
C ASN A 473 -10.48 -11.49 -23.18
N PHE A 474 -9.83 -11.02 -22.12
CA PHE A 474 -9.87 -11.64 -20.80
C PHE A 474 -10.44 -10.70 -19.74
N SER A 475 -11.14 -11.28 -18.75
CA SER A 475 -11.68 -10.58 -17.59
C SER A 475 -10.84 -10.85 -16.35
N TYR A 476 -10.50 -9.77 -15.64
CA TYR A 476 -9.64 -9.73 -14.46
C TYR A 476 -10.34 -9.01 -13.32
N ARG A 477 -9.87 -9.20 -12.09
CA ARG A 477 -10.39 -8.47 -10.92
C ARG A 477 -9.64 -7.16 -10.73
N LYS A 478 -10.35 -6.13 -10.26
CA LYS A 478 -9.75 -4.85 -9.87
C LYS A 478 -9.18 -4.98 -8.46
N ASP A 479 -7.89 -5.33 -8.37
CA ASP A 479 -7.13 -5.39 -7.12
C ASP A 479 -6.16 -4.20 -7.01
N ARG A 480 -5.32 -4.16 -5.96
CA ARG A 480 -4.28 -3.11 -5.85
C ARG A 480 -3.23 -3.14 -6.97
N GLY A 481 -3.01 -4.28 -7.65
CA GLY A 481 -2.16 -4.39 -8.83
C GLY A 481 -2.78 -3.70 -10.06
N TYR A 482 -4.11 -3.78 -10.20
CA TYR A 482 -4.86 -2.97 -11.16
C TYR A 482 -4.70 -1.48 -10.89
N LEU A 483 -4.87 -1.04 -9.63
CA LEU A 483 -4.69 0.37 -9.27
C LEU A 483 -3.29 0.89 -9.56
N PHE A 484 -2.25 0.08 -9.35
CA PHE A 484 -0.89 0.43 -9.73
C PHE A 484 -0.76 0.68 -11.24
N GLU A 485 -1.20 -0.27 -12.08
CA GLU A 485 -1.09 -0.13 -13.54
C GLU A 485 -1.95 1.02 -14.08
N HIS A 486 -3.12 1.24 -13.48
CA HIS A 486 -4.02 2.33 -13.82
C HIS A 486 -3.39 3.68 -13.45
N GLN A 487 -2.96 3.87 -12.19
CA GLN A 487 -2.34 5.11 -11.73
C GLN A 487 -1.06 5.42 -12.49
N LEU A 488 -0.24 4.40 -12.80
CA LEU A 488 0.96 4.57 -13.61
C LEU A 488 0.62 5.14 -14.98
N ASN A 489 -0.40 4.62 -15.66
CA ASN A 489 -0.85 5.14 -16.94
C ASN A 489 -1.47 6.54 -16.82
N GLU A 490 -2.28 6.81 -15.80
CA GLU A 490 -2.82 8.15 -15.53
C GLU A 490 -1.68 9.18 -15.35
N ASN A 491 -0.67 8.83 -14.54
CA ASN A 491 0.46 9.71 -14.24
C ASN A 491 1.29 10.04 -15.48
N THR A 492 1.44 9.06 -16.38
CA THR A 492 2.34 9.08 -17.54
C THR A 492 1.60 9.18 -18.88
N ARG A 493 0.38 9.74 -18.90
CA ARG A 493 -0.36 10.04 -20.16
C ARG A 493 -0.56 8.80 -21.06
N GLY A 494 -0.69 7.63 -20.44
CA GLY A 494 -0.86 6.36 -21.12
C GLY A 494 0.39 5.82 -21.81
N PHE A 495 1.59 6.25 -21.45
CA PHE A 495 2.86 5.75 -22.02
C PHE A 495 3.06 4.24 -21.78
N PHE A 496 2.42 3.64 -20.77
CA PHE A 496 2.49 2.20 -20.49
C PHE A 496 1.28 1.40 -21.00
N SER A 497 0.42 1.98 -21.85
CA SER A 497 -0.84 1.35 -22.29
C SER A 497 -0.71 0.35 -23.43
N ARG A 498 0.46 0.31 -24.10
CA ARG A 498 0.74 -0.61 -25.22
C ARG A 498 0.82 -2.07 -24.78
N LYS A 499 0.59 -2.98 -25.72
CA LYS A 499 0.93 -4.40 -25.59
C LYS A 499 2.42 -4.62 -25.81
N LEU A 500 2.96 -5.70 -25.25
CA LEU A 500 4.36 -6.08 -25.43
C LEU A 500 4.71 -6.22 -26.92
N SER A 501 3.86 -6.91 -27.70
CA SER A 501 4.08 -7.14 -29.14
C SER A 501 4.20 -5.89 -30.00
N GLU A 502 3.61 -4.76 -29.60
CA GLU A 502 3.69 -3.49 -30.33
C GLU A 502 5.11 -2.91 -30.36
N TYR A 503 5.99 -3.37 -29.47
CA TYR A 503 7.41 -2.99 -29.47
C TYR A 503 8.27 -3.86 -30.40
N ARG A 504 7.74 -4.96 -30.95
CA ARG A 504 8.53 -5.91 -31.75
C ARG A 504 9.14 -5.25 -32.98
N GLN A 505 8.34 -4.58 -33.79
CA GLN A 505 8.81 -3.93 -35.01
C GLN A 505 9.70 -2.72 -34.73
N PRO A 506 9.35 -1.79 -33.81
CA PRO A 506 10.24 -0.67 -33.47
C PRO A 506 11.63 -1.09 -32.95
N GLU A 507 11.70 -2.18 -32.18
CA GLU A 507 13.00 -2.75 -31.80
C GLU A 507 13.71 -3.38 -32.98
N GLN A 508 13.01 -4.13 -33.85
CA GLN A 508 13.61 -4.77 -35.02
C GLN A 508 14.25 -3.77 -35.98
N GLU A 509 13.63 -2.61 -36.16
CA GLU A 509 14.10 -1.51 -37.01
C GLU A 509 15.14 -0.62 -36.30
N ALA A 510 15.54 -0.96 -35.06
CA ALA A 510 16.42 -0.15 -34.22
C ALA A 510 15.94 1.31 -34.06
N LEU A 511 14.63 1.53 -34.08
CA LEU A 511 14.02 2.83 -33.76
C LEU A 511 14.21 3.17 -32.28
N ILE A 512 14.06 2.16 -31.42
CA ILE A 512 14.27 2.20 -29.98
C ILE A 512 15.18 1.04 -29.54
N PRO A 513 15.92 1.17 -28.41
CA PRO A 513 16.70 0.06 -27.88
C PRO A 513 15.80 -1.12 -27.49
N MET A 514 16.34 -2.33 -27.55
CA MET A 514 15.68 -3.50 -26.98
C MET A 514 15.51 -3.33 -25.47
N LEU A 515 14.43 -3.85 -24.92
CA LEU A 515 14.23 -3.92 -23.47
C LEU A 515 13.98 -5.37 -23.03
N ILE A 516 14.70 -5.80 -21.99
CA ILE A 516 14.48 -7.11 -21.37
C ILE A 516 14.18 -6.89 -19.89
N ALA A 517 12.92 -7.09 -19.51
CA ALA A 517 12.53 -7.20 -18.12
C ALA A 517 12.83 -8.62 -17.62
N SER A 518 13.24 -8.74 -16.35
CA SER A 518 13.70 -10.01 -15.81
C SER A 518 13.15 -10.32 -14.41
N PRO A 519 11.82 -10.20 -14.19
CA PRO A 519 11.23 -10.59 -12.92
C PRO A 519 11.62 -12.02 -12.55
N PHE A 520 11.68 -12.27 -11.26
CA PHE A 520 12.13 -13.54 -10.71
C PHE A 520 10.94 -14.45 -10.43
N ILE A 521 11.10 -15.76 -10.70
CA ILE A 521 10.09 -16.75 -10.33
C ILE A 521 10.34 -17.22 -8.90
N LEU A 522 9.39 -16.89 -8.01
CA LEU A 522 9.49 -17.14 -6.57
C LEU A 522 9.75 -18.62 -6.26
N ASN A 523 9.15 -19.52 -7.04
CA ASN A 523 9.15 -20.95 -6.77
C ASN A 523 10.53 -21.60 -6.84
N ASP A 524 11.45 -21.11 -7.69
CA ASP A 524 12.65 -21.87 -8.02
C ASP A 524 13.93 -21.08 -8.32
N GLY A 525 13.91 -19.74 -8.36
CA GLY A 525 15.13 -19.01 -8.67
C GLY A 525 15.21 -18.38 -10.05
N ARG A 526 14.40 -18.82 -11.01
CA ARG A 526 14.69 -18.55 -12.43
C ARG A 526 14.30 -17.12 -12.82
N ARG A 527 15.05 -16.54 -13.76
CA ARG A 527 14.66 -15.27 -14.40
C ARG A 527 13.57 -15.54 -15.41
N LEU A 528 12.49 -14.78 -15.38
CA LEU A 528 11.51 -14.74 -16.46
C LEU A 528 11.91 -13.61 -17.42
N LEU A 529 12.45 -13.95 -18.58
CA LEU A 529 12.98 -13.00 -19.55
C LEU A 529 11.83 -12.51 -20.44
N ILE A 530 11.35 -11.30 -20.18
CA ILE A 530 10.22 -10.68 -20.91
C ILE A 530 10.77 -9.68 -21.92
N SER A 531 10.55 -9.98 -23.20
CA SER A 531 10.90 -9.14 -24.35
C SER A 531 9.90 -9.42 -25.49
N PRO A 532 9.62 -8.46 -26.39
CA PRO A 532 8.87 -8.77 -27.60
C PRO A 532 9.66 -9.60 -28.63
N GLN A 533 10.99 -9.70 -28.47
CA GLN A 533 11.87 -10.57 -29.26
C GLN A 533 12.07 -11.93 -28.59
N GLY A 534 12.41 -12.93 -29.40
CA GLY A 534 12.95 -14.19 -28.89
C GLY A 534 14.34 -13.98 -28.29
N VAL A 535 14.54 -14.45 -27.06
CA VAL A 535 15.77 -14.26 -26.27
C VAL A 535 16.27 -15.59 -25.69
N SER A 536 15.98 -16.71 -26.34
CA SER A 536 16.39 -18.04 -25.87
C SER A 536 17.92 -18.18 -25.68
N TYR A 537 18.72 -17.40 -26.42
CA TYR A 537 20.18 -17.34 -26.25
C TYR A 537 20.63 -16.72 -24.90
N LEU A 538 19.72 -16.14 -24.11
CA LEU A 538 19.96 -15.64 -22.76
C LEU A 538 19.45 -16.58 -21.67
N MET A 539 18.77 -17.68 -22.00
CA MET A 539 18.21 -18.63 -21.02
C MET A 539 19.27 -19.40 -20.23
N GLN A 540 20.49 -19.48 -20.74
CA GLN A 540 21.64 -20.13 -20.11
C GLN A 540 22.89 -19.25 -20.28
N PRO A 541 23.82 -19.24 -19.32
CA PRO A 541 25.12 -18.60 -19.51
C PRO A 541 25.95 -19.36 -20.55
N ASN A 542 26.75 -18.63 -21.33
CA ASN A 542 27.68 -19.26 -22.27
C ASN A 542 28.85 -19.88 -21.50
N ALA A 543 28.77 -21.19 -21.25
CA ALA A 543 29.77 -21.94 -20.50
C ALA A 543 30.76 -22.70 -21.39
N GLY A 544 30.70 -22.51 -22.72
CA GLY A 544 31.60 -23.17 -23.67
C GLY A 544 31.59 -24.69 -23.49
N LYS A 545 32.76 -25.27 -23.16
CA LYS A 545 32.92 -26.71 -22.92
C LYS A 545 32.12 -27.23 -21.71
N LEU A 546 31.72 -26.36 -20.79
CA LEU A 546 30.93 -26.68 -19.61
C LEU A 546 29.42 -26.51 -19.85
N ALA A 547 28.97 -26.28 -21.09
CA ALA A 547 27.55 -26.07 -21.41
C ALA A 547 26.65 -27.21 -20.91
N ALA A 548 27.12 -28.46 -20.94
CA ALA A 548 26.37 -29.62 -20.44
C ALA A 548 26.19 -29.64 -18.90
N GLN A 549 26.96 -28.83 -18.16
CA GLN A 549 26.92 -28.75 -16.70
C GLN A 549 26.12 -27.53 -16.20
N VAL A 550 25.66 -26.69 -17.12
CA VAL A 550 24.97 -25.44 -16.80
C VAL A 550 23.48 -25.59 -17.00
N GLU A 551 22.73 -25.31 -15.94
CA GLU A 551 21.28 -25.36 -15.98
C GLU A 551 20.67 -24.13 -16.63
N ILE A 552 19.43 -24.29 -17.10
CA ILE A 552 18.57 -23.19 -17.53
C ILE A 552 18.23 -22.31 -16.33
N ASP A 553 18.81 -21.11 -16.29
CA ASP A 553 18.61 -20.10 -15.23
C ASP A 553 17.69 -18.94 -15.68
N GLY A 554 17.20 -18.98 -16.92
CA GLY A 554 16.22 -18.05 -17.46
C GLY A 554 15.18 -18.72 -18.36
N ILE A 555 13.96 -18.19 -18.38
CA ILE A 555 12.85 -18.66 -19.20
C ILE A 555 12.48 -17.55 -20.18
N ASP A 556 12.53 -17.82 -21.48
CA ASP A 556 11.99 -16.92 -22.51
C ASP A 556 10.46 -16.86 -22.37
N PHE A 557 9.95 -15.70 -21.95
CA PHE A 557 8.53 -15.49 -21.69
C PHE A 557 7.68 -15.68 -22.94
N GLY A 558 8.10 -15.12 -24.07
CA GLY A 558 7.33 -15.14 -25.31
C GLY A 558 7.14 -16.56 -25.82
N ARG A 559 8.21 -17.35 -25.76
CA ARG A 559 8.19 -18.75 -26.18
C ARG A 559 7.47 -19.66 -25.18
N PHE A 560 7.64 -19.44 -23.87
CA PHE A 560 7.00 -20.25 -22.84
C PHE A 560 5.49 -20.05 -22.77
N PHE A 561 5.03 -18.81 -22.94
CA PHE A 561 3.61 -18.44 -22.86
C PHE A 561 2.93 -18.29 -24.23
N ALA A 562 3.50 -18.84 -25.30
CA ALA A 562 2.98 -18.68 -26.66
C ALA A 562 1.50 -19.12 -26.77
N THR A 563 1.14 -20.25 -26.14
CA THR A 563 -0.23 -20.78 -26.13
C THR A 563 -1.17 -19.95 -25.25
N GLN A 564 -0.63 -19.18 -24.29
CA GLN A 564 -1.37 -18.29 -23.39
C GLN A 564 -1.43 -16.85 -23.89
N GLN A 565 -1.16 -16.63 -25.18
CA GLN A 565 -1.16 -15.32 -25.83
C GLN A 565 -0.12 -14.35 -25.25
N ALA A 566 1.13 -14.79 -25.08
CA ALA A 566 2.24 -13.95 -24.61
C ALA A 566 2.32 -12.56 -25.28
N ASP A 567 2.05 -12.48 -26.59
CA ASP A 567 2.07 -11.24 -27.37
C ASP A 567 1.00 -10.22 -26.94
N SER A 568 -0.06 -10.66 -26.27
CA SER A 568 -1.14 -9.82 -25.76
C SER A 568 -0.85 -9.21 -24.39
N LEU A 569 0.27 -9.57 -23.75
CA LEU A 569 0.66 -9.04 -22.44
C LEU A 569 0.69 -7.51 -22.46
N ALA A 570 -0.01 -6.86 -21.51
CA ALA A 570 0.09 -5.43 -21.32
C ALA A 570 1.50 -5.04 -20.87
N PHE A 571 2.10 -4.01 -21.47
CA PHE A 571 3.44 -3.58 -21.10
C PHE A 571 3.52 -3.11 -19.64
N SER A 572 2.47 -2.45 -19.15
CA SER A 572 2.29 -2.14 -17.72
C SER A 572 2.36 -3.38 -16.82
N SER A 573 1.82 -4.53 -17.25
CA SER A 573 1.91 -5.79 -16.50
C SER A 573 3.34 -6.36 -16.49
N ALA A 574 4.08 -6.24 -17.60
CA ALA A 574 5.51 -6.61 -17.64
C ALA A 574 6.32 -5.76 -16.66
N MET A 575 6.11 -4.45 -16.66
CA MET A 575 6.76 -3.52 -15.73
C MET A 575 6.35 -3.78 -14.29
N ARG A 576 5.06 -4.03 -14.03
CA ARG A 576 4.56 -4.38 -12.70
C ARG A 576 5.21 -5.64 -12.17
N MET A 577 5.28 -6.72 -12.95
CA MET A 577 5.97 -7.95 -12.54
C MET A 577 7.41 -7.65 -12.13
N ASN A 578 8.11 -6.81 -12.90
CA ASN A 578 9.48 -6.40 -12.60
C ASN A 578 9.61 -5.51 -11.35
N CYS A 579 8.50 -4.91 -10.86
CA CYS A 579 8.43 -4.01 -9.70
C CYS A 579 7.62 -4.59 -8.51
N THR A 580 7.24 -5.86 -8.55
CA THR A 580 6.37 -6.46 -7.52
C THR A 580 7.20 -6.82 -6.30
N TYR A 581 7.41 -5.83 -5.43
CA TYR A 581 8.11 -6.01 -4.16
C TYR A 581 7.18 -6.59 -3.09
N PRO A 582 7.60 -7.63 -2.34
CA PRO A 582 6.80 -8.23 -1.27
C PRO A 582 6.28 -7.20 -0.27
N PHE A 583 5.12 -7.48 0.32
CA PHE A 583 4.38 -6.62 1.26
C PHE A 583 3.73 -5.37 0.64
N ILE A 584 4.33 -4.75 -0.37
CA ILE A 584 3.79 -3.55 -1.03
C ILE A 584 2.78 -3.93 -2.11
N MET A 585 3.17 -4.84 -3.01
CA MET A 585 2.39 -5.26 -4.17
C MET A 585 2.02 -6.75 -4.05
N PRO A 586 0.89 -7.20 -4.63
CA PRO A 586 0.56 -8.62 -4.65
C PRO A 586 1.39 -9.32 -5.72
N ASN A 587 1.95 -10.49 -5.38
CA ASN A 587 2.69 -11.36 -6.29
C ASN A 587 1.87 -11.66 -7.55
N VAL A 588 2.55 -11.74 -8.70
CA VAL A 588 1.86 -11.94 -9.99
C VAL A 588 1.85 -13.41 -10.33
N TRP A 589 0.65 -14.00 -10.32
CA TRP A 589 0.45 -15.38 -10.69
C TRP A 589 0.49 -15.55 -12.20
N LEU A 590 1.23 -16.55 -12.67
CA LEU A 590 1.36 -16.89 -14.09
C LEU A 590 0.51 -18.12 -14.43
N PRO A 591 0.03 -18.25 -15.69
CA PRO A 591 -0.86 -19.32 -16.13
C PRO A 591 -0.10 -20.65 -16.33
N THR A 592 0.37 -21.24 -15.24
CA THR A 592 1.23 -22.43 -15.21
C THR A 592 0.65 -23.56 -14.35
N GLN A 593 1.15 -24.78 -14.57
CA GLN A 593 0.83 -25.96 -13.76
C GLN A 593 2.13 -26.73 -13.41
N PRO A 594 2.56 -26.79 -12.14
CA PRO A 594 2.01 -26.07 -10.99
C PRO A 594 2.10 -24.55 -11.19
N SER A 595 1.24 -23.82 -10.48
CA SER A 595 1.14 -22.37 -10.63
C SER A 595 2.35 -21.70 -9.97
N VAL A 596 3.02 -20.81 -10.71
CA VAL A 596 4.16 -20.04 -10.23
C VAL A 596 3.84 -18.56 -10.10
N GLU A 597 4.65 -17.87 -9.30
CA GLU A 597 4.53 -16.43 -9.02
C GLU A 597 5.78 -15.67 -9.44
N ALA A 598 5.59 -14.49 -10.03
CA ALA A 598 6.65 -13.55 -10.37
C ALA A 598 6.79 -12.44 -9.33
N LEU A 599 8.04 -12.09 -9.04
CA LEU A 599 8.48 -11.06 -8.11
C LEU A 599 9.46 -10.08 -8.76
N ASP A 600 9.72 -8.97 -8.07
CA ASP A 600 10.68 -7.95 -8.45
C ASP A 600 12.06 -8.55 -8.82
N ALA A 601 12.60 -8.10 -9.96
CA ALA A 601 13.93 -8.51 -10.44
C ALA A 601 15.07 -8.16 -9.48
N GLY A 602 14.84 -7.17 -8.60
CA GLY A 602 15.77 -6.68 -7.59
C GLY A 602 16.26 -7.75 -6.62
N PHE A 603 15.48 -8.83 -6.43
CA PHE A 603 15.89 -9.96 -5.59
C PHE A 603 17.07 -10.75 -6.14
N ARG A 604 17.24 -10.81 -7.47
CA ARG A 604 18.28 -11.63 -8.11
C ARG A 604 19.36 -10.81 -8.81
N ASP A 605 18.97 -9.80 -9.58
CA ASP A 605 19.90 -8.93 -10.31
C ASP A 605 19.40 -7.49 -10.26
N ASN A 606 19.67 -6.83 -9.13
CA ASN A 606 19.20 -5.47 -8.90
C ASN A 606 19.73 -4.45 -9.92
N TYR A 607 20.82 -4.73 -10.62
CA TYR A 607 21.44 -3.78 -11.56
C TYR A 607 21.18 -4.12 -13.03
N GLY A 608 20.76 -5.35 -13.35
CA GLY A 608 20.59 -5.85 -14.73
C GLY A 608 21.92 -6.18 -15.44
N ILE A 609 23.06 -5.98 -14.77
CA ILE A 609 24.39 -6.14 -15.35
C ILE A 609 24.62 -7.59 -15.80
N GLY A 610 24.06 -8.58 -15.09
CA GLY A 610 24.23 -9.99 -15.44
C GLY A 610 23.68 -10.32 -16.83
N LEU A 611 22.53 -9.76 -17.19
CA LEU A 611 21.94 -9.93 -18.52
C LEU A 611 22.69 -9.13 -19.58
N ALA A 612 23.08 -7.89 -19.29
CA ALA A 612 23.85 -7.06 -20.23
C ALA A 612 25.21 -7.69 -20.59
N VAL A 613 25.93 -8.24 -19.60
CA VAL A 613 27.21 -8.94 -19.83
C VAL A 613 26.98 -10.22 -20.64
N ARG A 614 25.92 -10.99 -20.33
CA ARG A 614 25.57 -12.19 -21.09
C ARG A 614 25.27 -11.86 -22.55
N PHE A 615 24.49 -10.79 -22.79
CA PHE A 615 24.21 -10.28 -24.13
C PHE A 615 25.47 -9.89 -24.87
N ALA A 616 26.33 -9.07 -24.26
CA ALA A 616 27.61 -8.65 -24.84
C ALA A 616 28.51 -9.86 -25.19
N HIS A 617 28.51 -10.90 -24.35
CA HIS A 617 29.28 -12.11 -24.59
C HIS A 617 28.74 -12.93 -25.78
N VAL A 618 27.42 -13.07 -25.91
CA VAL A 618 26.77 -13.79 -27.02
C VAL A 618 27.12 -13.17 -28.38
N PHE A 619 27.20 -11.84 -28.44
CA PHE A 619 27.47 -11.07 -29.67
C PHE A 619 28.90 -10.57 -29.80
N LYS A 620 29.82 -10.95 -28.89
CA LYS A 620 31.22 -10.47 -28.83
C LYS A 620 31.94 -10.53 -30.17
N SER A 621 31.82 -11.64 -30.90
CA SER A 621 32.49 -11.84 -32.20
C SER A 621 32.02 -10.84 -33.26
N MET A 622 30.73 -10.51 -33.25
CA MET A 622 30.15 -9.54 -34.17
C MET A 622 30.48 -8.11 -33.76
N LEU A 623 30.37 -7.80 -32.46
CA LEU A 623 30.69 -6.49 -31.91
C LEU A 623 32.17 -6.12 -32.06
N GLY A 624 33.08 -7.11 -32.14
CA GLY A 624 34.49 -6.86 -32.47
C GLY A 624 34.73 -6.44 -33.92
N ASN A 625 33.79 -6.72 -34.83
CA ASN A 625 33.86 -6.36 -36.24
C ASN A 625 33.11 -5.05 -36.56
N PHE A 626 32.27 -4.56 -35.64
CA PHE A 626 31.59 -3.26 -35.74
C PHE A 626 32.61 -2.12 -35.58
#